data_AF-A0A7K4IQT5-F1
#
_entry.id   AF-A0A7K4IQT5-F1
#
_cell.length_a   1.000
_cell.length_b   1.000
_cell.length_c   1.000
_cell.angle_alpha   90.00
_cell.angle_beta   90.00
_cell.angle_gamma   90.00
#
_symmetry.space_group_name_H-M   'P 1'
#
loop_
_entity.id
_entity.type
_entity.pdbx_description
1 polymer ?
#
loop_
_entity_poly.entity_id
_entity_poly.type
_entity_poly.pdbx_seq_one_letter_code
_entity_poly.pdbx_strand_id
1 'polypeptide(L)'
;MASVSVDDVRDVINLSSSDVSDAKVLKMIKRAEVTLELELGKEIDYANCTDSEKEFMCVLAAVYAICYLTGGSAVGLSFSVGDQNVSALSKAPPLDVLQTELERILSGLKQTYVGRV
;
A
#
# COMPACT_ATOMS: atom_id res chain seq x y z
N MET A 1 7.90 2.68 -17.30
CA MET A 1 7.87 3.37 -16.00
C MET A 1 6.44 3.31 -15.52
N ALA A 2 6.25 2.84 -14.30
CA ALA A 2 4.94 2.61 -13.72
C ALA A 2 4.60 3.81 -12.81
N SER A 3 3.31 4.09 -12.64
CA SER A 3 2.82 5.15 -11.77
C SER A 3 1.65 4.66 -10.93
N VAL A 4 1.61 5.02 -9.65
CA VAL A 4 0.50 4.68 -8.76
C VAL A 4 -0.60 5.73 -8.93
N SER A 5 -1.80 5.28 -9.31
CA SER A 5 -2.98 6.14 -9.41
C SER A 5 -3.98 5.81 -8.30
N VAL A 6 -4.82 6.79 -7.94
CA VAL A 6 -5.90 6.57 -6.95
C VAL A 6 -6.88 5.48 -7.41
N ASP A 7 -7.04 5.31 -8.72
CA ASP A 7 -7.88 4.28 -9.32
C ASP A 7 -7.29 2.88 -9.14
N ASP A 8 -5.97 2.74 -9.33
CA ASP A 8 -5.21 1.50 -9.13
C ASP A 8 -5.40 0.96 -7.71
N VAL A 9 -5.28 1.83 -6.71
CA VAL A 9 -5.48 1.46 -5.29
C VAL A 9 -6.92 1.05 -5.02
N ARG A 10 -7.90 1.72 -5.65
CA ARG A 10 -9.33 1.41 -5.48
C ARG A 10 -9.71 0.07 -6.12
N ASP A 11 -9.12 -0.26 -7.25
CA ASP A 11 -9.35 -1.53 -7.94
C ASP A 11 -8.90 -2.72 -7.08
N VAL A 12 -7.71 -2.61 -6.46
CA VAL A 12 -7.13 -3.64 -5.56
C VAL A 12 -8.05 -3.97 -4.39
N ILE A 13 -8.69 -2.96 -3.80
CA ILE A 13 -9.61 -3.13 -2.65
C ILE A 13 -11.07 -3.24 -3.06
N ASN A 14 -11.36 -3.21 -4.36
CA ASN A 14 -12.70 -3.25 -4.94
C ASN A 14 -13.66 -2.20 -4.34
N LEU A 15 -13.14 -0.99 -4.09
CA LEU A 15 -13.92 0.11 -3.49
C LEU A 15 -14.27 1.19 -4.50
N SER A 16 -15.35 1.91 -4.20
CA SER A 16 -15.77 3.06 -5.00
C SER A 16 -15.24 4.37 -4.39
N SER A 17 -15.26 5.45 -5.19
CA SER A 17 -14.92 6.80 -4.71
C SER A 17 -15.79 7.29 -3.54
N SER A 18 -16.92 6.62 -3.30
CA SER A 18 -17.85 6.83 -2.20
C SER A 18 -17.27 6.43 -0.84
N ASP A 19 -16.38 5.43 -0.79
CA ASP A 19 -15.83 4.88 0.46
C ASP A 19 -14.63 5.68 0.94
N VAL A 20 -13.74 6.04 0.02
CA VAL A 20 -12.52 6.81 0.32
C VAL A 20 -12.34 7.92 -0.72
N SER A 21 -12.34 9.18 -0.24
CA SER A 21 -12.10 10.36 -1.07
C SER A 21 -10.70 10.31 -1.71
N ASP A 22 -10.57 10.83 -2.93
CA ASP A 22 -9.32 10.83 -3.70
C ASP A 22 -8.18 11.51 -2.93
N ALA A 23 -8.47 12.60 -2.22
CA ALA A 23 -7.52 13.30 -1.37
C ALA A 23 -6.94 12.43 -0.23
N LYS A 24 -7.71 11.45 0.28
CA LYS A 24 -7.23 10.50 1.29
C LYS A 24 -6.39 9.41 0.66
N VAL A 25 -6.83 8.83 -0.45
CA VAL A 25 -6.06 7.82 -1.20
C VAL A 25 -4.70 8.40 -1.60
N LEU A 26 -4.67 9.63 -2.10
CA LEU A 26 -3.43 10.31 -2.49
C LEU A 26 -2.51 10.56 -1.28
N LYS A 27 -3.04 10.88 -0.10
CA LYS A 27 -2.26 10.92 1.15
C LYS A 27 -1.72 9.55 1.56
N MET A 28 -2.47 8.48 1.34
CA MET A 28 -2.05 7.11 1.64
C MET A 28 -0.93 6.66 0.71
N ILE A 29 -1.03 6.97 -0.60
CA ILE A 29 0.02 6.72 -1.59
C ILE A 29 1.30 7.45 -1.19
N LYS A 30 1.24 8.75 -0.86
CA LYS A 30 2.41 9.51 -0.38
C LYS A 30 3.02 8.95 0.91
N ARG A 31 2.20 8.43 1.82
CA ARG A 31 2.73 7.74 3.01
C ARG A 31 3.43 6.43 2.66
N ALA A 32 2.88 5.68 1.72
CA ALA A 32 3.45 4.43 1.26
C ALA A 32 4.78 4.66 0.54
N GLU A 33 4.85 5.70 -0.29
CA GLU A 33 6.07 6.23 -0.91
C GLU A 33 7.13 6.54 0.15
N VAL A 34 6.84 7.44 1.11
CA VAL A 34 7.78 7.77 2.20
C VAL A 34 8.22 6.55 3.00
N THR A 35 7.32 5.59 3.23
CA THR A 35 7.68 4.34 3.92
C THR A 35 8.67 3.52 3.11
N LEU A 36 8.45 3.40 1.80
CA LEU A 36 9.35 2.68 0.90
C LEU A 36 10.70 3.41 0.77
N GLU A 37 10.69 4.74 0.71
CA GLU A 37 11.90 5.56 0.71
C GLU A 37 12.74 5.35 1.97
N LEU A 38 12.10 5.29 3.14
CA LEU A 38 12.77 5.00 4.41
C LEU A 38 13.34 3.58 4.46
N GLU A 39 12.64 2.60 3.89
CA GLU A 39 13.07 1.20 3.87
C GLU A 39 14.22 0.92 2.89
N LEU A 40 14.25 1.61 1.74
CA LEU A 40 15.33 1.50 0.75
C LEU A 40 16.45 2.54 0.94
N GLY A 41 16.21 3.59 1.72
CA GLY A 41 17.16 4.69 1.93
C GLY A 41 17.41 5.54 0.68
N LYS A 42 16.41 5.69 -0.21
CA LYS A 42 16.52 6.48 -1.44
C LYS A 42 15.21 7.23 -1.72
N GLU A 43 15.29 8.31 -2.49
CA GLU A 43 14.09 9.00 -3.00
C GLU A 43 13.38 8.12 -4.03
N ILE A 44 12.07 7.97 -3.88
CA ILE A 44 11.19 7.23 -4.79
C ILE A 44 10.02 8.12 -5.12
N ASP A 45 9.68 8.19 -6.41
CA ASP A 45 8.58 9.01 -6.89
C ASP A 45 7.42 8.09 -7.33
N TYR A 46 6.24 8.27 -6.74
CA TYR A 46 5.06 7.47 -7.09
C TYR A 46 4.60 7.64 -8.56
N ALA A 47 5.01 8.71 -9.25
CA ALA A 47 4.72 8.94 -10.66
C ALA A 47 5.82 8.37 -11.58
N ASN A 48 6.97 7.98 -11.03
CA ASN A 48 8.07 7.38 -11.77
C ASN A 48 8.77 6.28 -10.97
N CYS A 49 8.11 5.12 -10.87
CA CYS A 49 8.63 3.98 -10.14
C CYS A 49 8.71 2.72 -11.02
N THR A 50 9.44 1.72 -10.55
CA THR A 50 9.45 0.38 -11.13
C THR A 50 8.13 -0.34 -10.83
N ASP A 51 7.80 -1.39 -11.59
CA ASP A 51 6.60 -2.20 -11.33
C ASP A 51 6.56 -2.73 -9.90
N SER A 52 7.70 -3.18 -9.36
CA SER A 52 7.79 -3.67 -7.97
C SER A 52 7.54 -2.58 -6.93
N GLU A 53 8.05 -1.37 -7.16
CA GLU A 53 7.79 -0.22 -6.28
C GLU A 53 6.33 0.24 -6.38
N LYS A 54 5.75 0.23 -7.60
CA LYS A 54 4.33 0.52 -7.82
C LYS A 54 3.46 -0.47 -7.04
N GLU A 55 3.74 -1.76 -7.18
CA GLU A 55 2.95 -2.82 -6.54
C GLU A 55 3.02 -2.71 -5.01
N PHE A 56 4.23 -2.48 -4.46
CA PHE A 56 4.39 -2.23 -3.03
C PHE A 56 3.55 -1.04 -2.53
N MET A 57 3.66 0.11 -3.21
CA MET A 57 2.92 1.31 -2.82
C MET A 57 1.42 1.13 -2.95
N CYS A 58 0.97 0.42 -3.99
CA CYS A 58 -0.45 0.15 -4.23
C CYS A 58 -1.02 -0.74 -3.12
N VAL A 59 -0.33 -1.84 -2.80
CA VAL A 59 -0.71 -2.77 -1.72
C VAL A 59 -0.70 -2.06 -0.35
N LEU A 60 0.34 -1.26 -0.06
CA LEU A 60 0.42 -0.55 1.22
C LEU A 60 -0.65 0.55 1.34
N ALA A 61 -0.94 1.27 0.26
CA ALA A 61 -2.03 2.24 0.22
C ALA A 61 -3.40 1.55 0.37
N ALA A 62 -3.58 0.37 -0.22
CA ALA A 62 -4.76 -0.47 -0.03
C ALA A 62 -4.95 -0.87 1.44
N VAL A 63 -3.87 -1.32 2.11
CA VAL A 63 -3.90 -1.62 3.55
C VAL A 63 -4.30 -0.39 4.37
N TYR A 64 -3.75 0.80 4.05
CA TYR A 64 -4.14 2.03 4.73
C TYR A 64 -5.61 2.40 4.52
N ALA A 65 -6.16 2.16 3.33
CA ALA A 65 -7.58 2.36 3.06
C ALA A 65 -8.45 1.39 3.87
N ILE A 66 -8.07 0.12 3.93
CA ILE A 66 -8.73 -0.91 4.73
C ILE A 66 -8.70 -0.55 6.23
N CYS A 67 -7.53 -0.17 6.77
CA CYS A 67 -7.41 0.29 8.16
C CYS A 67 -8.27 1.53 8.42
N TYR A 68 -8.33 2.46 7.47
CA TYR A 68 -9.17 3.66 7.60
C TYR A 68 -10.67 3.31 7.67
N LEU A 69 -11.13 2.37 6.84
CA LEU A 69 -12.55 1.96 6.79
C LEU A 69 -12.98 1.14 7.99
N THR A 70 -12.08 0.33 8.54
CA THR A 70 -12.31 -0.49 9.72
C THR A 70 -12.19 0.27 11.04
N GLY A 71 -11.86 1.56 10.99
CA GLY A 71 -11.55 2.35 12.18
C GLY A 71 -10.26 1.90 12.88
N GLY A 72 -9.41 1.16 12.17
CA GLY A 72 -8.08 0.77 12.60
C GLY A 72 -7.08 1.93 12.53
N SER A 73 -5.83 1.62 12.82
CA SER A 73 -4.70 2.56 12.73
C SER A 73 -3.57 1.94 11.94
N ALA A 74 -2.99 2.71 11.03
CA ALA A 74 -1.85 2.28 10.24
C ALA A 74 -0.80 3.38 10.14
N VAL A 75 0.44 3.03 10.48
CA VAL A 75 1.62 3.91 10.48
C VAL A 75 2.83 3.11 10.00
N GLY A 76 3.33 3.44 8.80
CA GLY A 76 4.44 2.71 8.18
C GLY A 76 4.04 1.27 7.85
N LEU A 77 4.90 0.32 8.20
CA LEU A 77 4.63 -1.11 8.08
C LEU A 77 3.79 -1.68 9.24
N SER A 78 3.58 -0.89 10.30
CA SER A 78 2.72 -1.28 11.43
C SER A 78 1.28 -0.86 11.15
N PHE A 79 0.41 -1.84 10.99
CA PHE A 79 -1.01 -1.62 10.82
C PHE A 79 -1.84 -2.52 11.73
N SER A 80 -2.89 -1.93 12.29
CA SER A 80 -3.90 -2.60 13.08
C SER A 80 -5.24 -2.30 12.42
N VAL A 81 -5.93 -3.34 12.02
CA VAL A 81 -7.33 -3.20 11.61
C VAL A 81 -8.20 -3.21 12.85
N GLY A 82 -9.20 -2.33 12.86
CA GLY A 82 -10.23 -2.32 13.86
C GLY A 82 -11.26 -3.41 13.58
N ASP A 83 -12.49 -3.00 13.33
CA ASP A 83 -13.61 -3.92 13.13
C ASP A 83 -13.50 -4.60 11.75
N GLN A 84 -13.32 -5.92 11.72
CA GLN A 84 -13.28 -6.71 10.47
C GLN A 84 -14.68 -6.98 9.89
N ASN A 85 -15.75 -6.59 10.60
CA ASN A 85 -17.14 -6.78 10.20
C ASN A 85 -17.67 -5.56 9.41
N VAL A 86 -16.79 -4.86 8.69
CA VAL A 86 -17.21 -3.86 7.71
C VAL A 86 -17.57 -4.60 6.42
N SER A 87 -18.81 -4.44 5.94
CA SER A 87 -19.29 -5.08 4.71
C SER A 87 -18.42 -4.80 3.47
N ALA A 88 -17.64 -3.72 3.49
CA ALA A 88 -16.66 -3.36 2.47
C ALA A 88 -15.40 -4.26 2.48
N LEU A 89 -15.07 -4.87 3.63
CA LEU A 89 -13.93 -5.79 3.77
C LEU A 89 -14.28 -7.24 3.49
N SER A 90 -15.56 -7.61 3.35
CA SER A 90 -15.96 -9.01 3.13
C SER A 90 -15.42 -9.62 1.82
N LYS A 91 -14.92 -8.77 0.90
CA LYS A 91 -14.24 -9.16 -0.34
C LYS A 91 -12.73 -8.90 -0.33
N ALA A 92 -12.21 -8.23 0.68
CA ALA A 92 -10.78 -7.92 0.76
C ALA A 92 -10.00 -9.16 1.23
N PRO A 93 -8.77 -9.38 0.71
CA PRO A 93 -7.92 -10.44 1.20
C PRO A 93 -7.57 -10.23 2.69
N PRO A 94 -7.36 -11.31 3.45
CA PRO A 94 -6.97 -11.20 4.85
C PRO A 94 -5.62 -10.48 4.98
N LEU A 95 -5.49 -9.68 6.04
CA LEU A 95 -4.29 -8.85 6.28
C LEU A 95 -2.99 -9.64 6.34
N ASP A 96 -3.06 -10.90 6.76
CA ASP A 96 -1.91 -11.80 6.83
C ASP A 96 -1.30 -12.05 5.43
N VAL A 97 -2.15 -12.16 4.41
CA VAL A 97 -1.73 -12.27 3.02
C VAL A 97 -1.11 -10.96 2.54
N LEU A 98 -1.72 -9.83 2.87
CA LEU A 98 -1.20 -8.51 2.52
C LEU A 98 0.15 -8.22 3.20
N GLN A 99 0.34 -8.60 4.48
CA GLN A 99 1.63 -8.51 5.18
C GLN A 99 2.68 -9.38 4.51
N THR A 100 2.36 -10.64 4.28
CA THR A 100 3.28 -11.59 3.64
C THR A 100 3.71 -11.09 2.27
N GLU A 101 2.77 -10.56 1.48
CA GLU A 101 3.06 -10.01 0.15
C GLU A 101 3.91 -8.73 0.24
N LEU A 102 3.60 -7.83 1.17
CA LEU A 102 4.40 -6.64 1.47
C LEU A 102 5.84 -7.00 1.84
N GLU A 103 6.03 -7.93 2.77
CA GLU A 103 7.36 -8.39 3.18
C GLU A 103 8.11 -9.07 2.03
N ARG A 104 7.39 -9.84 1.21
CA ARG A 104 7.98 -10.52 0.05
C ARG A 104 8.46 -9.52 -1.01
N ILE A 105 7.65 -8.50 -1.31
CA ILE A 105 8.01 -7.43 -2.26
C ILE A 105 9.15 -6.59 -1.67
N LEU A 106 9.09 -6.24 -0.38
CA LEU A 106 10.15 -5.50 0.31
C LEU A 106 11.47 -6.26 0.27
N SER A 107 11.44 -7.56 0.56
CA SER A 107 12.61 -8.42 0.52
C SER A 107 13.17 -8.54 -0.90
N GLY A 108 12.32 -8.66 -1.92
CA GLY A 108 12.73 -8.64 -3.32
C GLY A 108 13.37 -7.32 -3.74
N LEU A 109 12.84 -6.20 -3.29
CA LEU A 109 13.39 -4.86 -3.53
C LEU A 109 14.73 -4.66 -2.82
N LYS A 110 14.84 -5.07 -1.54
CA LYS A 110 16.12 -5.05 -0.79
C LYS A 110 17.16 -5.97 -1.42
N GLN A 111 16.79 -7.17 -1.84
CA GLN A 111 17.72 -8.14 -2.42
C GLN A 111 18.21 -7.73 -3.82
N THR A 112 17.31 -7.20 -4.66
CA THR A 112 17.68 -6.61 -5.96
C THR A 112 18.63 -5.42 -5.80
N TYR A 113 18.50 -4.68 -4.69
CA TYR A 113 19.40 -3.57 -4.37
C TYR A 113 20.76 -4.04 -3.85
N VAL A 114 20.79 -5.02 -2.94
CA VAL A 114 22.04 -5.55 -2.35
C VAL A 114 22.85 -6.41 -3.33
N GLY A 115 22.19 -7.03 -4.32
CA GLY A 115 22.83 -7.84 -5.36
C GLY A 115 23.46 -7.05 -6.51
N ARG A 116 23.38 -5.72 -6.50
CA ARG A 116 24.00 -4.86 -7.51
C ARG A 116 25.31 -4.25 -6.97
N VAL A 117 26.30 -5.11 -6.75
CA VAL A 117 27.71 -4.74 -6.49
C VAL A 117 28.63 -5.46 -7.44
#